data_AF-A0A5C8BPY3-F1
#
_entry.id   AF-A0A5C8BPY3-F1
#
_cell.length_a   1.000
_cell.length_b   1.000
_cell.length_c   1.000
_cell.angle_alpha   90.00
_cell.angle_beta   90.00
_cell.angle_gamma   90.00
#
_symmetry.space_group_name_H-M   'P 1'
#
loop_
_entity.id
_entity.type
_entity.pdbx_description
1 polymer ?
#
loop_
_entity_poly.entity_id
_entity_poly.type
_entity_poly.pdbx_seq_one_letter_code
_entity_poly.pdbx_strand_id
1 'polypeptide(L)'
;MKNNKSNTKERLLNHAAEIFALKGYHQATTREICKASEINITAIHYYFNDKAGLYRAVIAEAFDELPKPEINTPELLNCNSIHDAMMKFYTVLLRPFLANFESKNLPFSRFNFTHNIITREQFEPTGLIDDLMVIPANAIHAPLNVLLCKYLNLQAITDDIHRLSFAITGIGFSLIHPRHIVNHMAPNLLSEPEWQKNMITRLADYAVSIITSEAAKLNK
;
A
#
# COMPACT_ATOMS: atom_id res chain seq x y z
N MET A 1 24.19 1.09 28.55
CA MET A 1 22.92 0.47 29.04
C MET A 1 21.68 0.96 28.26
N LYS A 2 21.74 1.02 26.92
CA LYS A 2 20.55 1.06 26.04
C LYS A 2 20.37 -0.38 25.55
N ASN A 3 19.46 -1.20 26.08
CA ASN A 3 19.09 -2.48 25.42
C ASN A 3 17.90 -3.29 25.99
N ASN A 4 17.28 -2.96 27.14
CA ASN A 4 16.08 -3.71 27.59
C ASN A 4 14.75 -3.05 27.19
N LYS A 5 14.63 -1.73 27.33
CA LYS A 5 13.39 -0.99 26.99
C LYS A 5 13.05 -1.03 25.49
N SER A 6 14.07 -0.97 24.64
CA SER A 6 13.91 -1.08 23.18
C SER A 6 13.37 -2.47 22.80
N ASN A 7 13.89 -3.53 23.42
CA ASN A 7 13.46 -4.90 23.19
C ASN A 7 12.01 -5.13 23.66
N THR A 8 11.60 -4.59 24.81
CA THR A 8 10.20 -4.68 25.28
C THR A 8 9.22 -4.00 24.31
N LYS A 9 9.52 -2.78 23.88
CA LYS A 9 8.65 -2.04 22.93
C LYS A 9 8.51 -2.81 21.62
N GLU A 10 9.63 -3.29 21.07
CA GLU A 10 9.68 -4.01 19.80
C GLU A 10 8.92 -5.34 19.85
N ARG A 11 9.11 -6.15 20.90
CA ARG A 11 8.35 -7.39 21.11
C ARG A 11 6.84 -7.14 21.17
N LEU A 12 6.40 -6.10 21.89
CA LEU A 12 4.99 -5.72 21.93
C LEU A 12 4.45 -5.39 20.54
N LEU A 13 5.18 -4.60 19.76
CA LEU A 13 4.77 -4.21 18.40
C LEU A 13 4.70 -5.41 17.45
N ASN A 14 5.67 -6.32 17.55
CA ASN A 14 5.72 -7.53 16.72
C ASN A 14 4.49 -8.43 16.95
N HIS A 15 4.18 -8.75 18.20
CA HIS A 15 3.01 -9.55 18.52
C HIS A 15 1.69 -8.81 18.29
N ALA A 16 1.66 -7.49 18.54
CA ALA A 16 0.49 -6.68 18.23
C ALA A 16 0.19 -6.69 16.73
N ALA A 17 1.20 -6.55 15.87
CA ALA A 17 1.04 -6.60 14.41
C ALA A 17 0.40 -7.91 13.94
N GLU A 18 0.91 -9.05 14.42
CA GLU A 18 0.35 -10.36 14.10
C GLU A 18 -1.11 -10.48 14.53
N ILE A 19 -1.41 -10.13 15.79
CA ILE A 19 -2.75 -10.26 16.35
C ILE A 19 -3.74 -9.31 15.65
N PHE A 20 -3.35 -8.06 15.40
CA PHE A 20 -4.20 -7.10 14.69
C PHE A 20 -4.44 -7.51 13.24
N ALA A 21 -3.45 -8.07 12.53
CA ALA A 21 -3.65 -8.60 11.19
C ALA A 21 -4.64 -9.78 11.17
N LEU A 22 -4.56 -10.67 12.17
CA LEU A 22 -5.41 -11.86 12.25
C LEU A 22 -6.84 -11.53 12.66
N LYS A 23 -7.03 -10.65 13.67
CA LYS A 23 -8.33 -10.42 14.32
C LYS A 23 -8.97 -9.07 14.01
N GLY A 24 -8.19 -8.11 13.51
CA GLY A 24 -8.59 -6.71 13.40
C GLY A 24 -8.53 -5.97 14.73
N TYR A 25 -8.65 -4.64 14.68
CA TYR A 25 -8.56 -3.77 15.84
C TYR A 25 -9.62 -4.08 16.92
N HIS A 26 -10.88 -4.26 16.51
CA HIS A 26 -12.00 -4.39 17.45
C HIS A 26 -11.94 -5.67 18.29
N GLN A 27 -11.67 -6.81 17.64
CA GLN A 27 -11.63 -8.12 18.32
C GLN A 27 -10.33 -8.32 19.10
N ALA A 28 -9.25 -7.62 18.73
CA ALA A 28 -7.98 -7.72 19.42
C ALA A 28 -8.04 -7.10 20.83
N THR A 29 -7.38 -7.73 21.80
CA THR A 29 -7.33 -7.29 23.21
C THR A 29 -5.89 -7.06 23.69
N THR A 30 -5.69 -6.04 24.52
CA THR A 30 -4.37 -5.76 25.11
C THR A 30 -3.85 -6.93 25.95
N ARG A 31 -4.75 -7.65 26.64
CA ARG A 31 -4.41 -8.83 27.43
C ARG A 31 -3.84 -9.96 26.59
N GLU A 32 -4.41 -10.21 25.40
CA GLU A 32 -3.90 -11.28 24.53
C GLU A 32 -2.54 -10.91 23.94
N ILE A 33 -2.33 -9.65 23.56
CA ILE A 33 -1.06 -9.14 23.05
C ILE A 33 0.03 -9.24 24.13
N CYS A 34 -0.28 -8.82 25.35
CA CYS A 34 0.60 -8.95 26.50
C CYS A 34 0.96 -10.42 26.80
N LYS A 35 -0.03 -11.32 26.72
CA LYS A 35 0.20 -12.75 26.92
C LYS A 35 1.12 -13.32 25.84
N ALA A 36 0.89 -12.99 24.57
CA ALA A 36 1.71 -13.47 23.45
C ALA A 36 3.14 -12.91 23.50
N SER A 37 3.30 -11.67 23.94
CA SER A 37 4.59 -11.00 24.06
C SER A 37 5.33 -11.27 25.37
N GLU A 38 4.71 -11.98 26.32
CA GLU A 38 5.21 -12.20 27.69
C GLU A 38 5.57 -10.89 28.42
N ILE A 39 4.81 -9.82 28.15
CA ILE A 39 5.05 -8.48 28.68
C ILE A 39 3.85 -8.02 29.51
N ASN A 40 4.10 -7.35 30.63
CA ASN A 40 3.05 -6.82 31.50
C ASN A 40 2.22 -5.73 30.78
N ILE A 41 0.91 -5.73 31.00
CA ILE A 41 -0.03 -4.74 30.46
C ILE A 41 0.33 -3.29 30.78
N THR A 42 1.02 -3.04 31.90
CA THR A 42 1.53 -1.70 32.24
C THR A 42 2.49 -1.14 31.19
N ALA A 43 3.19 -2.00 30.44
CA ALA A 43 4.05 -1.57 29.35
C ALA A 43 3.26 -0.95 28.18
N ILE A 44 2.04 -1.43 27.92
CA ILE A 44 1.19 -0.81 26.88
C ILE A 44 0.84 0.62 27.27
N HIS A 45 0.42 0.84 28.52
CA HIS A 45 0.14 2.18 29.03
C HIS A 45 1.39 3.06 29.02
N TYR A 46 2.55 2.51 29.41
CA TYR A 46 3.80 3.26 29.46
C TYR A 46 4.33 3.68 28.08
N TYR A 47 4.28 2.79 27.08
CA TYR A 47 4.86 3.08 25.74
C TYR A 47 3.86 3.64 24.74
N PHE A 48 2.59 3.29 24.86
CA PHE A 48 1.58 3.53 23.82
C PHE A 48 0.30 4.16 24.35
N ASN A 49 0.23 4.45 25.65
CA ASN A 49 -0.95 4.98 26.35
C ASN A 49 -2.14 3.98 26.45
N ASP A 50 -2.59 3.42 25.32
CA ASP A 50 -3.72 2.50 25.24
C ASP A 50 -3.63 1.56 24.01
N LYS A 51 -4.73 0.82 23.73
CA LYS A 51 -4.82 -0.07 22.55
C LYS A 51 -4.77 0.71 21.22
N ALA A 52 -5.37 1.90 21.17
CA ALA A 52 -5.40 2.72 19.96
C ALA A 52 -4.01 3.25 19.63
N GLY A 53 -3.27 3.73 20.63
CA GLY A 53 -1.88 4.14 20.47
C GLY A 53 -0.95 2.98 20.09
N LEU A 54 -1.19 1.77 20.62
CA LEU A 54 -0.44 0.58 20.21
C LEU A 54 -0.75 0.20 18.75
N TYR A 55 -2.02 0.22 18.36
CA TYR A 55 -2.45 -0.05 16.99
C TYR A 55 -1.81 0.93 16.00
N ARG A 56 -1.88 2.22 16.31
CA ARG A 56 -1.27 3.28 15.52
C ARG A 56 0.25 3.11 15.41
N ALA A 57 0.93 2.78 16.50
CA ALA A 57 2.38 2.58 16.51
C ALA A 57 2.82 1.39 15.65
N VAL A 58 2.05 0.30 15.62
CA VAL A 58 2.30 -0.85 14.74
C VAL A 58 2.37 -0.41 13.28
N ILE A 59 1.40 0.40 12.85
CA ILE A 59 1.29 0.82 11.45
C ILE A 59 2.30 1.91 11.12
N ALA A 60 2.48 2.89 12.00
CA ALA A 60 3.45 3.97 11.81
C ALA A 60 4.88 3.42 11.66
N GLU A 61 5.31 2.52 12.55
CA GLU A 61 6.66 1.94 12.44
C GLU A 61 6.80 1.06 11.19
N ALA A 62 5.75 0.34 10.79
CA ALA A 62 5.80 -0.39 9.55
C ALA A 62 5.92 0.53 8.33
N PHE A 63 5.20 1.66 8.29
CA PHE A 63 5.30 2.65 7.22
C PHE A 63 6.63 3.38 7.16
N ASP A 64 7.32 3.55 8.28
CA ASP A 64 8.69 4.07 8.29
C ASP A 64 9.71 3.08 7.72
N GLU A 65 9.44 1.78 7.83
CA GLU A 65 10.26 0.71 7.22
C GLU A 65 9.93 0.50 5.73
N LEU A 66 8.83 1.06 5.21
CA LEU A 66 8.46 0.93 3.80
C LEU A 66 9.26 1.88 2.92
N PRO A 67 9.75 1.41 1.75
CA PRO A 67 10.09 2.33 0.67
C PRO A 67 8.81 3.08 0.27
N LYS A 68 8.80 4.38 0.54
CA LYS A 68 7.68 5.26 0.17
C LYS A 68 7.70 5.41 -1.36
N PRO A 69 6.63 5.04 -2.08
CA PRO A 69 6.59 5.24 -3.52
C PRO A 69 6.57 6.75 -3.78
N GLU A 70 7.69 7.29 -4.26
CA GLU A 70 7.81 8.69 -4.61
C GLU A 70 7.52 8.83 -6.11
N ILE A 71 6.27 9.16 -6.44
CA ILE A 71 5.87 9.41 -7.82
C ILE A 71 6.32 10.82 -8.20
N ASN A 72 7.47 10.91 -8.87
CA ASN A 72 8.03 12.16 -9.32
C ASN A 72 7.24 12.70 -10.54
N THR A 73 6.43 13.75 -10.31
CA THR A 73 5.58 14.34 -11.35
C THR A 73 6.40 14.82 -12.56
N PRO A 74 7.45 15.65 -12.41
CA PRO A 74 8.35 16.00 -13.51
C PRO A 74 8.84 14.82 -14.35
N GLU A 75 9.24 13.71 -13.72
CA GLU A 75 9.73 12.53 -14.45
C GLU A 75 8.65 11.85 -15.30
N LEU A 76 7.41 11.80 -14.79
CA LEU A 76 6.27 11.29 -15.55
C LEU A 76 5.92 12.21 -16.71
N LEU A 77 5.95 13.53 -16.48
CA LEU A 77 5.61 14.54 -17.47
C LEU A 77 6.64 14.67 -18.62
N ASN A 78 7.86 14.18 -18.40
CA ASN A 78 8.97 14.18 -19.36
C ASN A 78 9.07 12.88 -20.18
N CYS A 79 8.15 11.94 -20.00
CA CYS A 79 8.07 10.75 -20.83
C CYS A 79 7.66 11.08 -22.28
N ASN A 80 8.14 10.30 -23.23
CA ASN A 80 7.85 10.48 -24.66
C ASN A 80 6.39 10.14 -25.01
N SER A 81 5.74 9.33 -24.19
CA SER A 81 4.35 8.91 -24.38
C SER A 81 3.65 8.71 -23.03
N ILE A 82 2.31 8.73 -23.06
CA ILE A 82 1.49 8.37 -21.88
C ILE A 82 1.72 6.92 -21.46
N HIS A 83 1.99 6.03 -22.41
CA HIS A 83 2.33 4.64 -22.13
C HIS A 83 3.61 4.56 -21.29
N ASP A 84 4.68 5.27 -21.67
CA ASP A 84 5.93 5.29 -20.91
C ASP A 84 5.75 5.91 -19.52
N ALA A 85 4.90 6.93 -19.40
CA ALA A 85 4.53 7.50 -18.11
C ALA A 85 3.79 6.46 -17.24
N MET A 86 2.86 5.69 -17.81
CA MET A 86 2.14 4.63 -17.09
C MET A 86 3.06 3.47 -16.70
N MET A 87 3.99 3.07 -17.57
CA MET A 87 5.03 2.09 -17.26
C MET A 87 5.85 2.51 -16.03
N LYS A 88 6.33 3.76 -16.00
CA LYS A 88 7.07 4.30 -14.86
C LYS A 88 6.20 4.37 -13.61
N PHE A 89 4.97 4.88 -13.75
CA PHE A 89 4.00 4.97 -12.66
C PHE A 89 3.79 3.62 -11.97
N TYR A 90 3.45 2.56 -12.73
CA TYR A 90 3.25 1.22 -12.16
C TYR A 90 4.54 0.60 -11.63
N THR A 91 5.68 0.86 -12.27
CA THR A 91 6.98 0.40 -11.76
C THR A 91 7.25 0.94 -10.36
N VAL A 92 7.02 2.23 -10.13
CA VAL A 92 7.23 2.87 -8.82
C VAL A 92 6.14 2.47 -7.83
N LEU A 93 4.87 2.48 -8.24
CA LEU A 93 3.73 2.12 -7.41
C LEU A 93 3.86 0.70 -6.83
N LEU A 94 4.27 -0.26 -7.67
CA LEU A 94 4.28 -1.66 -7.30
C LEU A 94 5.60 -2.13 -6.70
N ARG A 95 6.69 -1.35 -6.80
CA ARG A 95 8.01 -1.71 -6.26
C ARG A 95 7.97 -2.19 -4.80
N PRO A 96 7.29 -1.54 -3.85
CA PRO A 96 7.23 -2.00 -2.46
C PRO A 96 6.59 -3.37 -2.32
N PHE A 97 5.67 -3.74 -3.20
CA PHE A 97 4.99 -5.03 -3.17
C PHE A 97 5.80 -6.10 -3.91
N LEU A 98 6.48 -5.72 -4.99
CA LEU A 98 7.25 -6.63 -5.83
C LEU A 98 8.55 -7.10 -5.18
N ALA A 99 9.28 -6.20 -4.52
CA ALA A 99 10.54 -6.54 -3.83
C ALA A 99 10.35 -7.63 -2.76
N ASN A 100 9.15 -7.72 -2.18
CA ASN A 100 8.84 -8.71 -1.15
C ASN A 100 8.44 -10.09 -1.72
N PHE A 101 8.14 -10.21 -3.02
CA PHE A 101 7.90 -11.52 -3.66
C PHE A 101 9.19 -12.28 -3.98
N GLU A 102 10.30 -11.57 -4.14
CA GLU A 102 11.59 -12.17 -4.49
C GLU A 102 12.28 -12.79 -3.27
N SER A 103 11.97 -12.31 -2.08
CA SER A 103 12.52 -12.84 -0.85
C SER A 103 11.63 -13.93 -0.25
N LYS A 104 11.93 -15.19 -0.59
CA LYS A 104 11.37 -16.36 0.10
C LYS A 104 11.80 -16.48 1.58
N ASN A 105 12.71 -15.61 2.06
CA ASN A 105 13.38 -15.70 3.36
C ASN A 105 13.50 -14.34 4.07
N LEU A 106 12.49 -13.47 3.99
CA LEU A 106 12.45 -12.31 4.90
C LEU A 106 12.21 -12.85 6.32
N PRO A 107 13.06 -12.50 7.32
CA PRO A 107 12.73 -12.75 8.72
C PRO A 107 11.38 -12.11 9.07
N PHE A 108 10.74 -12.58 10.14
CA PHE A 108 9.52 -11.98 10.71
C PHE A 108 9.59 -10.45 10.58
N SER A 109 8.83 -9.87 9.66
CA SER A 109 8.78 -8.44 9.45
C SER A 109 7.35 -8.02 9.63
N ARG A 110 7.15 -7.00 10.48
CA ARG A 110 5.85 -6.35 10.72
C ARG A 110 5.17 -5.99 9.40
N PHE A 111 5.97 -5.71 8.36
CA PHE A 111 5.56 -5.54 6.97
C PHE A 111 4.52 -6.56 6.49
N ASN A 112 4.73 -7.86 6.76
CA ASN A 112 3.85 -8.93 6.28
C ASN A 112 2.43 -8.80 6.85
N PHE A 113 2.31 -8.23 8.06
CA PHE A 113 1.05 -8.02 8.73
C PHE A 113 0.41 -6.69 8.38
N THR A 114 1.22 -5.66 8.13
CA THR A 114 0.75 -4.31 7.80
C THR A 114 -0.15 -4.29 6.57
N HIS A 115 0.15 -5.08 5.54
CA HIS A 115 -0.73 -5.20 4.38
C HIS A 115 -2.13 -5.71 4.77
N ASN A 116 -2.21 -6.75 5.62
CA ASN A 116 -3.47 -7.31 6.09
C ASN A 116 -4.24 -6.33 7.00
N ILE A 117 -3.52 -5.58 7.84
CA ILE A 117 -4.09 -4.55 8.71
C ILE A 117 -4.70 -3.43 7.86
N ILE A 118 -3.97 -2.92 6.86
CA ILE A 118 -4.47 -1.87 5.96
C ILE A 118 -5.67 -2.38 5.16
N THR A 119 -5.58 -3.60 4.62
CA THR A 119 -6.69 -4.21 3.88
C THR A 119 -7.94 -4.28 4.77
N ARG A 120 -7.79 -4.69 6.03
CA ARG A 120 -8.89 -4.69 6.99
C ARG A 120 -9.42 -3.27 7.24
N GLU A 121 -8.56 -2.29 7.47
CA GLU A 121 -8.96 -0.91 7.72
C GLU A 121 -9.78 -0.32 6.55
N GLN A 122 -9.53 -0.74 5.31
CA GLN A 122 -10.31 -0.32 4.15
C GLN A 122 -11.77 -0.81 4.18
N PHE A 123 -12.04 -1.99 4.75
CA PHE A 123 -13.38 -2.57 4.85
C PHE A 123 -14.05 -2.28 6.21
N GLU A 124 -13.25 -2.08 7.25
CA GLU A 124 -13.67 -1.84 8.63
C GLU A 124 -12.88 -0.63 9.19
N PRO A 125 -13.18 0.60 8.73
CA PRO A 125 -12.42 1.78 9.11
C PRO A 125 -12.61 2.11 10.59
N THR A 126 -11.50 2.22 11.31
CA THR A 126 -11.47 2.62 12.72
C THR A 126 -11.32 4.14 12.88
N GLY A 127 -10.79 4.82 11.85
CA GLY A 127 -10.44 6.24 11.89
C GLY A 127 -9.14 6.55 12.64
N LEU A 128 -8.46 5.55 13.19
CA LEU A 128 -7.29 5.74 14.07
C LEU A 128 -5.98 6.01 13.31
N ILE A 129 -5.96 5.68 12.02
CA ILE A 129 -4.76 5.73 11.18
C ILE A 129 -5.00 6.48 9.86
N ASP A 130 -6.09 7.23 9.75
CA ASP A 130 -6.47 7.91 8.51
C ASP A 130 -5.35 8.81 7.99
N ASP A 131 -4.73 9.60 8.85
CA ASP A 131 -3.62 10.47 8.49
C ASP A 131 -2.37 9.68 8.03
N LEU A 132 -2.13 8.50 8.60
CA LEU A 132 -1.05 7.60 8.18
C LEU A 132 -1.31 7.01 6.79
N MET A 133 -2.57 6.80 6.40
CA MET A 133 -2.95 6.26 5.10
C MET A 133 -3.10 7.33 4.01
N VAL A 134 -3.68 8.49 4.36
CA VAL A 134 -4.00 9.57 3.43
C VAL A 134 -2.73 10.20 2.87
N ILE A 135 -1.69 10.40 3.67
CA ILE A 135 -0.45 11.03 3.19
C ILE A 135 0.22 10.19 2.08
N PRO A 136 0.50 8.89 2.27
CA PRO A 136 1.04 8.04 1.21
C PRO A 136 0.09 7.91 0.00
N ALA A 137 -1.22 7.77 0.24
CA ALA A 137 -2.19 7.69 -0.85
C ALA A 137 -2.18 8.96 -1.71
N ASN A 138 -2.10 10.13 -1.08
CA ASN A 138 -2.04 11.41 -1.79
C ASN A 138 -0.73 11.60 -2.55
N ALA A 139 0.39 11.08 -2.03
CA ALA A 139 1.69 11.11 -2.71
C ALA A 139 1.70 10.31 -4.03
N ILE A 140 0.78 9.36 -4.19
CA ILE A 140 0.55 8.64 -5.45
C ILE A 140 -0.52 9.35 -6.31
N HIS A 141 -1.64 9.72 -5.69
CA HIS A 141 -2.82 10.24 -6.36
C HIS A 141 -2.60 11.63 -6.99
N ALA A 142 -1.96 12.55 -6.26
CA ALA A 142 -1.78 13.92 -6.74
C ALA A 142 -0.89 13.99 -8.01
N PRO A 143 0.28 13.32 -8.08
CA PRO A 143 1.07 13.24 -9.30
C PRO A 143 0.31 12.66 -10.51
N LEU A 144 -0.47 11.60 -10.29
CA LEU A 144 -1.26 10.99 -11.36
C LEU A 144 -2.34 11.96 -11.88
N ASN A 145 -3.05 12.66 -11.00
CA ASN A 145 -4.03 13.67 -11.40
C ASN A 145 -3.40 14.78 -12.27
N VAL A 146 -2.19 15.25 -11.91
CA VAL A 146 -1.46 16.26 -12.69
C VAL A 146 -1.09 15.72 -14.07
N LEU A 147 -0.58 14.49 -14.15
CA LEU A 147 -0.26 13.83 -15.42
C LEU A 147 -1.50 13.69 -16.31
N LEU A 148 -2.62 13.23 -15.74
CA LEU A 148 -3.88 13.03 -16.45
C LEU A 148 -4.43 14.36 -16.98
N CYS A 149 -4.44 15.42 -16.16
CA CYS A 149 -4.87 16.75 -16.62
C CYS A 149 -4.01 17.25 -17.77
N LYS A 150 -2.68 17.10 -17.68
CA LYS A 150 -1.77 17.50 -18.77
C LYS A 150 -2.08 16.72 -20.06
N TYR A 151 -2.23 15.40 -19.96
CA TYR A 151 -2.47 14.55 -21.13
C TYR A 151 -3.84 14.82 -21.79
N LEU A 152 -4.88 15.06 -20.97
CA LEU A 152 -6.24 15.33 -21.44
C LEU A 152 -6.49 16.82 -21.76
N ASN A 153 -5.47 17.67 -21.66
CA ASN A 153 -5.56 19.11 -21.87
C ASN A 153 -6.62 19.81 -21.00
N LEU A 154 -6.72 19.42 -19.73
CA LEU A 154 -7.65 19.98 -18.75
C LEU A 154 -6.94 20.99 -17.85
N GLN A 155 -7.62 22.10 -17.58
CA GLN A 155 -7.08 23.19 -16.74
C GLN A 155 -7.27 22.97 -15.24
N ALA A 156 -8.12 22.02 -14.85
CA ALA A 156 -8.44 21.74 -13.46
C ALA A 156 -8.58 20.23 -13.20
N ILE A 157 -8.21 19.82 -11.99
CA ILE A 157 -8.47 18.47 -11.49
C ILE A 157 -9.94 18.42 -11.07
N THR A 158 -10.74 17.66 -11.81
CA THR A 158 -12.18 17.47 -11.54
C THR A 158 -12.44 16.12 -10.87
N ASP A 159 -13.67 15.91 -10.39
CA ASP A 159 -14.10 14.61 -9.88
C ASP A 159 -13.94 13.47 -10.90
N ASP A 160 -14.08 13.76 -12.19
CA ASP A 160 -13.83 12.78 -13.25
C ASP A 160 -12.35 12.38 -13.33
N ILE A 161 -11.44 13.32 -13.11
CA ILE A 161 -10.00 13.01 -13.04
C ILE A 161 -9.70 12.18 -11.80
N HIS A 162 -10.32 12.48 -10.66
CA HIS A 162 -10.20 11.65 -9.47
C HIS A 162 -10.73 10.23 -9.72
N ARG A 163 -11.90 10.08 -10.33
CA ARG A 163 -12.46 8.77 -10.73
C ARG A 163 -11.50 8.00 -11.62
N LEU A 164 -10.93 8.66 -12.63
CA LEU A 164 -9.96 8.06 -13.55
C LEU A 164 -8.68 7.63 -12.83
N SER A 165 -8.13 8.48 -11.97
CA SER A 165 -6.93 8.19 -11.17
C SER A 165 -7.13 7.01 -10.22
N PHE A 166 -8.29 6.94 -9.55
CA PHE A 166 -8.64 5.79 -8.70
C PHE A 166 -8.78 4.50 -9.50
N ALA A 167 -9.39 4.54 -10.68
CA ALA A 167 -9.51 3.36 -11.55
C ALA A 167 -8.15 2.84 -12.00
N ILE A 168 -7.27 3.74 -12.48
CA ILE A 168 -5.90 3.40 -12.92
C ILE A 168 -5.07 2.85 -11.75
N THR A 169 -5.10 3.50 -10.60
CA THR A 169 -4.38 3.02 -9.41
C THR A 169 -4.92 1.66 -8.95
N GLY A 170 -6.23 1.48 -8.96
CA GLY A 170 -6.90 0.24 -8.55
C GLY A 170 -6.51 -0.96 -9.40
N ILE A 171 -6.47 -0.82 -10.73
CA ILE A 171 -6.06 -1.94 -11.60
C ILE A 171 -4.60 -2.35 -11.36
N GLY A 172 -3.74 -1.43 -10.93
CA GLY A 172 -2.35 -1.73 -10.57
C GLY A 172 -2.22 -2.83 -9.52
N PHE A 173 -3.19 -2.92 -8.60
CA PHE A 173 -3.19 -3.91 -7.53
C PHE A 173 -3.99 -5.17 -7.83
N SER A 174 -4.59 -5.28 -9.01
CA SER A 174 -5.48 -6.39 -9.41
C SER A 174 -4.83 -7.78 -9.34
N LEU A 175 -3.51 -7.88 -9.50
CA LEU A 175 -2.76 -9.13 -9.38
C LEU A 175 -1.98 -9.25 -8.06
N ILE A 176 -1.92 -8.17 -7.28
CA ILE A 176 -1.10 -8.07 -6.06
C ILE A 176 -1.93 -8.43 -4.82
N HIS A 177 -3.06 -7.76 -4.61
CA HIS A 177 -3.86 -7.95 -3.40
C HIS A 177 -4.61 -9.29 -3.37
N PRO A 178 -5.33 -9.71 -4.43
CA PRO A 178 -6.02 -11.00 -4.43
C PRO A 178 -5.12 -12.16 -4.87
N ARG A 179 -3.80 -12.11 -4.58
CA ARG A 179 -2.83 -13.07 -5.13
C ARG A 179 -3.15 -14.54 -4.87
N HIS A 180 -3.74 -14.86 -3.71
CA HIS A 180 -4.16 -16.23 -3.43
C HIS A 180 -5.23 -16.73 -4.42
N ILE A 181 -6.16 -15.87 -4.82
CA ILE A 181 -7.16 -16.13 -5.86
C ILE A 181 -6.48 -16.24 -7.22
N VAL A 182 -5.58 -15.30 -7.54
CA VAL A 182 -4.85 -15.29 -8.82
C VAL A 182 -4.03 -16.56 -9.00
N ASN A 183 -3.27 -16.99 -7.99
CA ASN A 183 -2.49 -18.23 -8.02
C ASN A 183 -3.37 -19.47 -8.16
N HIS A 184 -4.59 -19.45 -7.60
CA HIS A 184 -5.53 -20.55 -7.74
C HIS A 184 -6.14 -20.61 -9.15
N MET A 185 -6.56 -19.46 -9.69
CA MET A 185 -7.24 -19.38 -10.98
C MET A 185 -6.28 -19.45 -12.18
N ALA A 186 -5.08 -18.90 -12.03
CA ALA A 186 -4.07 -18.75 -13.08
C ALA A 186 -2.66 -19.01 -12.51
N PRO A 187 -2.33 -20.26 -12.14
CA PRO A 187 -1.10 -20.60 -11.40
C PRO A 187 0.21 -20.24 -12.13
N ASN A 188 0.17 -20.14 -13.46
CA ASN A 188 1.34 -19.79 -14.26
C ASN A 188 1.58 -18.27 -14.35
N LEU A 189 0.54 -17.46 -14.15
CA LEU A 189 0.56 -16.02 -14.44
C LEU A 189 1.63 -15.25 -13.65
N LEU A 190 1.89 -15.66 -12.41
CA LEU A 190 2.86 -15.01 -11.51
C LEU A 190 4.12 -15.85 -11.26
N SER A 191 4.30 -16.92 -12.05
CA SER A 191 5.44 -17.84 -11.94
C SER A 191 6.27 -17.94 -13.23
N GLU A 192 5.75 -17.43 -14.36
CA GLU A 192 6.50 -17.29 -15.60
C GLU A 192 7.73 -16.38 -15.47
N PRO A 193 8.79 -16.61 -16.26
CA PRO A 193 9.91 -15.67 -16.37
C PRO A 193 9.41 -14.26 -16.75
N GLU A 194 10.00 -13.22 -16.18
CA GLU A 194 9.66 -11.82 -16.48
C GLU A 194 8.19 -11.43 -16.18
N TRP A 195 7.43 -12.22 -15.40
CA TRP A 195 6.01 -11.94 -15.12
C TRP A 195 5.77 -10.52 -14.61
N GLN A 196 6.69 -9.96 -13.80
CA GLN A 196 6.58 -8.60 -13.28
C GLN A 196 6.61 -7.56 -14.40
N LYS A 197 7.56 -7.70 -15.32
CA LYS A 197 7.72 -6.81 -16.49
C LYS A 197 6.52 -6.93 -17.43
N ASN A 198 6.06 -8.16 -17.68
CA ASN A 198 4.89 -8.41 -18.50
C ASN A 198 3.63 -7.80 -17.87
N MET A 199 3.45 -7.97 -16.56
CA MET A 199 2.35 -7.36 -15.81
C MET A 199 2.38 -5.84 -15.91
N ILE A 200 3.52 -5.20 -15.64
CA ILE A 200 3.64 -3.73 -15.71
C ILE A 200 3.31 -3.22 -17.12
N THR A 201 3.80 -3.91 -18.16
CA THR A 201 3.45 -3.59 -19.56
C THR A 201 1.95 -3.66 -19.80
N ARG A 202 1.30 -4.75 -19.36
CA ARG A 202 -0.16 -4.90 -19.55
C ARG A 202 -0.96 -3.87 -18.76
N LEU A 203 -0.55 -3.53 -17.54
CA LEU A 203 -1.18 -2.49 -16.75
C LEU A 203 -1.09 -1.12 -17.44
N ALA A 204 0.05 -0.80 -18.05
CA ALA A 204 0.20 0.41 -18.85
C ALA A 204 -0.70 0.40 -20.09
N ASP A 205 -0.78 -0.71 -20.84
CA ASP A 205 -1.72 -0.88 -21.96
C ASP A 205 -3.18 -0.61 -21.53
N TYR A 206 -3.60 -1.18 -20.41
CA TYR A 206 -4.95 -1.00 -19.87
C TYR A 206 -5.20 0.45 -19.44
N ALA A 207 -4.26 1.07 -18.73
CA ALA A 207 -4.38 2.46 -18.33
C ALA A 207 -4.50 3.39 -19.54
N VAL A 208 -3.66 3.22 -20.56
CA VAL A 208 -3.73 4.01 -21.80
C VAL A 208 -5.08 3.82 -22.49
N SER A 209 -5.62 2.61 -22.51
CA SER A 209 -6.95 2.34 -23.09
C SER A 209 -8.06 3.09 -22.34
N ILE A 210 -8.02 3.10 -21.00
CA ILE A 210 -8.99 3.83 -20.17
C ILE A 210 -8.84 5.35 -20.39
N ILE A 211 -7.61 5.87 -20.37
CA ILE A 211 -7.33 7.31 -20.59
C ILE A 211 -7.80 7.76 -21.97
N THR A 212 -7.55 6.96 -23.01
CA THR A 212 -7.97 7.27 -24.39
C THR A 212 -9.49 7.29 -24.51
N SER A 213 -10.18 6.38 -23.82
CA SER A 213 -11.65 6.38 -23.75
C SER A 213 -12.19 7.67 -23.12
N GLU A 214 -11.58 8.15 -22.03
CA GLU A 214 -11.96 9.44 -21.43
C GLU A 214 -11.65 10.63 -22.35
N ALA A 215 -10.50 10.64 -23.02
CA ALA A 215 -10.18 11.67 -24.01
C ALA A 215 -11.23 11.74 -25.14
N ALA A 216 -11.73 10.59 -25.59
CA ALA A 216 -12.76 10.54 -26.64
C ALA A 216 -14.13 11.09 -26.19
N LYS A 217 -14.43 11.09 -24.89
CA LYS A 217 -15.65 11.72 -24.35
C LYS A 217 -15.54 13.24 -24.26
N LEU A 218 -14.34 13.76 -23.94
CA LEU A 218 -14.08 15.19 -23.83
C LEU A 218 -14.09 15.92 -25.18
N ASN A 219 -13.83 15.20 -26.28
CA ASN A 219 -13.80 15.73 -27.65
C ASN A 219 -15.15 15.64 -28.38
N LYS A 220 -16.24 15.25 -27.70
CA LYS A 220 -17.61 15.21 -28.23
C LYS A 220 -18.41 16.39 -27.73
#